data_AF-A0A920GDP5-F1
#
_entry.id   AF-A0A920GDP5-F1
#
_cell.length_a   1.000
_cell.length_b   1.000
_cell.length_c   1.000
_cell.angle_alpha   90.00
_cell.angle_beta   90.00
_cell.angle_gamma   90.00
#
_symmetry.space_group_name_H-M   'P 1'
#
loop_
_entity.id
_entity.type
_entity.pdbx_description
1 polymer ?
#
loop_
_entity_poly.entity_id
_entity_poly.type
_entity_poly.pdbx_seq_one_letter_code
_entity_poly.pdbx_strand_id
1 'polypeptide(L)'
;MANSADEPTQRGYHGLVHWDAFGFGSDICKMLGVPDNRNVAFALRARVEGAGLGSSGQPLQQFPAASGLETLSLRGERHTENAMALATWLNEHPKVAHVSYPGLPGDPYNAAARKYLTGGAWAAC
;
A
#
# COMPACT_ATOMS: atom_id res chain seq x y z
N MET A 1 -27.52 3.54 -10.56
CA MET A 1 -26.11 3.75 -10.18
C MET A 1 -25.32 2.68 -10.89
N ALA A 2 -24.68 3.02 -12.01
CA ALA A 2 -23.88 2.06 -12.78
C ALA A 2 -22.61 1.76 -11.98
N ASN A 3 -22.45 0.52 -11.55
CA ASN A 3 -21.23 0.07 -10.90
C ASN A 3 -20.14 -0.03 -11.98
N SER A 4 -18.93 0.48 -11.70
CA SER A 4 -17.75 0.38 -12.60
C SER A 4 -17.31 -1.06 -12.92
N ALA A 5 -18.02 -2.05 -12.37
CA ALA A 5 -17.89 -3.47 -12.64
C ALA A 5 -18.57 -3.93 -13.94
N ASP A 6 -19.61 -3.20 -14.40
CA ASP A 6 -20.36 -3.50 -15.63
C ASP A 6 -19.78 -2.83 -16.88
N GLU A 7 -18.72 -2.03 -16.73
CA GLU A 7 -18.10 -1.37 -17.87
C GLU A 7 -17.33 -2.41 -18.70
N PRO A 8 -17.63 -2.57 -20.00
CA PRO A 8 -16.92 -3.50 -20.85
C PRO A 8 -15.45 -3.11 -20.87
N THR A 9 -14.57 -4.08 -20.64
CA THR A 9 -13.13 -3.81 -20.67
C THR A 9 -12.66 -3.36 -22.04
N GLN A 10 -11.51 -2.69 -22.07
CA GLN A 10 -10.94 -2.07 -23.28
C GLN A 10 -11.07 -2.99 -24.51
N ARG A 11 -11.22 -2.39 -25.69
CA ARG A 11 -11.52 -3.06 -26.97
C ARG A 11 -10.67 -4.31 -27.27
N GLY A 12 -9.47 -4.42 -26.71
CA GLY A 12 -8.58 -5.59 -26.81
C GLY A 12 -9.07 -6.87 -26.09
N TYR A 13 -10.03 -6.79 -25.17
CA TYR A 13 -10.59 -7.94 -24.44
C TYR A 13 -12.03 -8.28 -24.86
N HIS A 14 -12.39 -7.98 -26.12
CA HIS A 14 -13.66 -8.37 -26.76
C HIS A 14 -14.94 -8.03 -25.98
N GLY A 15 -14.91 -6.96 -25.15
CA GLY A 15 -16.06 -6.55 -24.35
C GLY A 15 -16.35 -7.46 -23.16
N LEU A 16 -15.36 -8.23 -22.70
CA LEU A 16 -15.49 -9.10 -21.53
C LEU A 16 -15.81 -8.27 -20.27
N VAL A 17 -16.94 -8.61 -19.64
CA VAL A 17 -17.31 -8.10 -18.32
C VAL A 17 -16.60 -8.96 -17.28
N HIS A 18 -15.63 -8.37 -16.58
CA HIS A 18 -14.80 -9.10 -15.62
C HIS A 18 -15.59 -9.61 -14.41
N TRP A 19 -16.65 -8.91 -14.03
CA TRP A 19 -17.51 -9.33 -12.93
C TRP A 19 -18.27 -10.62 -13.26
N ASP A 20 -18.77 -10.75 -14.49
CA ASP A 20 -19.49 -11.94 -14.93
C ASP A 20 -18.54 -13.12 -15.16
N ALA A 21 -17.35 -12.85 -15.70
CA ALA A 21 -16.36 -13.88 -16.01
C ALA A 21 -15.64 -14.41 -14.76
N PHE A 22 -15.32 -13.55 -13.78
CA PHE A 22 -14.42 -13.86 -12.67
C PHE A 22 -15.01 -13.52 -11.28
N GLY A 23 -16.32 -13.26 -11.22
CA GLY A 23 -17.06 -12.99 -10.00
C GLY A 23 -17.31 -14.23 -9.15
N PHE A 24 -18.03 -14.04 -8.03
CA PHE A 24 -18.37 -15.11 -7.09
C PHE A 24 -19.07 -16.28 -7.78
N GLY A 25 -18.54 -17.50 -7.63
CA GLY A 25 -19.14 -18.72 -8.17
C GLY A 25 -19.24 -18.78 -9.70
N SER A 26 -18.57 -17.89 -10.44
CA SER A 26 -18.47 -17.94 -11.90
C SER A 26 -17.79 -19.23 -12.37
N ASP A 27 -18.06 -19.65 -13.60
CA ASP A 27 -17.50 -20.89 -14.15
C ASP A 27 -15.97 -20.89 -14.18
N ILE A 28 -15.36 -19.73 -14.44
CA ILE A 28 -13.90 -19.59 -14.42
C ILE A 28 -13.37 -19.60 -12.98
N CYS A 29 -14.04 -18.99 -12.01
CA CYS A 29 -13.67 -19.11 -10.60
C CYS A 29 -13.70 -20.57 -10.13
N LYS A 30 -14.72 -21.33 -10.52
CA LYS A 30 -14.83 -22.76 -10.23
C LYS A 30 -13.73 -23.57 -10.92
N MET A 31 -13.44 -23.25 -12.19
CA MET A 31 -12.33 -23.87 -12.93
C MET A 31 -10.97 -23.65 -12.25
N LEU A 32 -10.75 -22.46 -11.69
CA LEU A 32 -9.53 -22.09 -10.97
C LEU A 32 -9.49 -22.62 -9.52
N GLY A 33 -10.52 -23.37 -9.07
CA GLY A 33 -10.61 -23.91 -7.71
C GLY A 33 -10.81 -22.84 -6.63
N VAL A 34 -11.32 -21.66 -7.00
CA VAL A 34 -11.61 -20.59 -6.05
C VAL A 34 -12.90 -20.91 -5.29
N PRO A 35 -12.92 -20.82 -3.95
CA PRO A 35 -14.14 -21.02 -3.16
C PRO A 35 -15.26 -20.05 -3.59
N ASP A 36 -16.52 -20.50 -3.55
CA ASP A 36 -17.67 -19.71 -4.03
C ASP A 36 -17.87 -18.36 -3.29
N ASN A 37 -17.28 -18.22 -2.09
CA ASN A 37 -17.30 -16.99 -1.31
C ASN A 37 -16.15 -16.02 -1.63
N ARG A 38 -15.37 -16.27 -2.69
CA ARG A 38 -14.22 -15.46 -3.10
C ARG A 38 -14.42 -14.98 -4.53
N ASN A 39 -13.91 -13.77 -4.80
CA ASN A 39 -13.98 -13.12 -6.10
C ASN A 39 -12.57 -12.70 -6.52
N VAL A 40 -12.17 -13.04 -7.74
CA VAL A 40 -10.86 -12.74 -8.30
C VAL A 40 -10.92 -11.73 -9.45
N ALA A 41 -12.11 -11.24 -9.82
CA ALA A 41 -12.31 -10.29 -10.91
C ALA A 41 -11.44 -9.04 -10.79
N PHE A 42 -11.35 -8.45 -9.60
CA PHE A 42 -10.51 -7.27 -9.38
C PHE A 42 -9.02 -7.59 -9.53
N ALA A 43 -8.55 -8.67 -8.91
CA ALA A 43 -7.13 -9.06 -8.95
C ALA A 43 -6.66 -9.39 -10.37
N LEU A 44 -7.49 -10.12 -11.14
CA LEU A 44 -7.22 -10.43 -12.54
C LEU A 44 -7.24 -9.17 -13.41
N ARG A 45 -8.26 -8.32 -13.26
CA ARG A 45 -8.34 -7.06 -14.01
C ARG A 45 -7.12 -6.18 -13.73
N ALA A 46 -6.78 -5.97 -12.47
CA ALA A 46 -5.62 -5.19 -12.05
C ALA A 46 -4.30 -5.77 -12.59
N ARG A 47 -4.17 -7.10 -12.64
CA ARG A 47 -2.97 -7.76 -13.17
C ARG A 47 -2.85 -7.63 -14.69
N VAL A 48 -3.96 -7.81 -15.40
CA VAL A 48 -4.03 -7.82 -16.86
C VAL A 48 -3.89 -6.39 -17.40
N GLU A 49 -4.69 -5.46 -16.89
CA GLU A 49 -4.61 -4.04 -17.28
C GLU A 49 -3.30 -3.41 -16.78
N GLY A 50 -2.88 -3.72 -15.55
CA GLY A 50 -1.64 -3.21 -14.99
C GLY A 50 -0.38 -3.73 -15.69
N ALA A 51 -0.40 -4.93 -16.28
CA ALA A 51 0.68 -5.41 -17.13
C ALA A 51 0.78 -4.61 -18.44
N GLY A 52 -0.36 -4.17 -18.99
CA GLY A 52 -0.41 -3.31 -20.19
C GLY A 52 0.21 -1.93 -19.97
N LEU A 53 0.25 -1.43 -18.73
CA LEU A 53 0.91 -0.17 -18.37
C LEU A 53 2.44 -0.29 -18.26
N GLY A 54 3.02 -1.48 -18.44
CA GLY A 54 4.47 -1.67 -18.44
C GLY A 54 5.13 -1.55 -17.07
N SER A 55 4.36 -1.58 -15.96
CA SER A 55 4.87 -1.45 -14.59
C SER A 55 5.55 -2.72 -14.06
N SER A 56 6.27 -3.45 -14.90
CA SER A 56 7.08 -4.60 -14.47
C SER A 56 8.47 -4.12 -14.08
N GLY A 57 8.79 -4.15 -12.79
CA GLY A 57 10.15 -3.88 -12.30
C GLY A 57 11.16 -4.87 -12.88
N GLN A 58 12.34 -4.38 -13.25
CA GLN A 58 13.41 -5.20 -13.84
C GLN A 58 13.78 -6.36 -12.89
N PRO A 59 13.91 -7.62 -13.38
CA PRO A 59 14.19 -8.78 -12.52
C PRO A 59 15.43 -8.62 -11.62
N LEU A 60 16.48 -7.96 -12.13
CA LEU A 60 17.72 -7.70 -11.38
C LEU A 60 17.53 -6.75 -10.18
N GLN A 61 16.47 -5.94 -10.16
CA GLN A 61 16.16 -5.02 -9.07
C GLN A 61 15.29 -5.66 -7.98
N GLN A 62 14.68 -6.82 -8.26
CA GLN A 62 13.72 -7.47 -7.35
C GLN A 62 14.40 -8.16 -6.16
N PHE A 63 15.55 -8.80 -6.37
CA PHE A 63 16.26 -9.52 -5.31
C PHE A 63 16.78 -8.58 -4.20
N PRO A 64 17.48 -7.47 -4.51
CA PRO A 64 17.90 -6.51 -3.48
C PRO A 64 16.73 -5.89 -2.72
N ALA A 65 15.60 -5.66 -3.40
CA ALA A 65 14.40 -5.14 -2.76
C ALA A 65 13.83 -6.15 -1.74
N ALA A 66 13.74 -7.43 -2.11
CA ALA A 66 13.28 -8.49 -1.22
C ALA A 66 14.18 -8.66 0.01
N SER A 67 15.51 -8.70 -0.16
CA SER A 67 16.45 -8.75 0.96
C SER A 67 16.39 -7.49 1.84
N GLY A 68 16.05 -6.34 1.27
CA GLY A 68 15.84 -5.10 2.01
C GLY A 68 14.64 -5.15 2.96
N LEU A 69 13.61 -5.96 2.65
CA LEU A 69 12.40 -6.09 3.48
C LEU A 69 12.66 -6.82 4.79
N GLU A 70 13.59 -7.78 4.81
CA GLU A 70 13.93 -8.57 6.00
C GLU A 70 14.40 -7.71 7.18
N THR A 71 14.99 -6.55 6.88
CA THR A 71 15.57 -5.61 7.86
C THR A 71 14.79 -4.29 7.93
N LEU A 72 13.63 -4.21 7.28
CA LEU A 72 12.81 -2.99 7.24
C LEU A 72 12.34 -2.56 8.64
N SER A 73 11.92 -3.51 9.48
CA SER A 73 11.47 -3.25 10.84
C SER A 73 12.57 -2.58 11.68
N LEU A 74 13.76 -3.18 11.71
CA LEU A 74 14.91 -2.67 12.45
C LEU A 74 15.34 -1.26 11.99
N ARG A 75 15.31 -1.01 10.68
CA ARG A 75 15.63 0.33 10.15
C ARG A 75 14.56 1.34 10.53
N GLY A 76 13.28 0.97 10.43
CA GLY A 76 12.18 1.84 10.81
C GLY A 76 12.22 2.26 12.28
N GLU A 77 12.42 1.29 13.17
CA GLU A 77 12.60 1.54 14.61
C GLU A 77 13.72 2.54 14.85
N ARG A 78 14.91 2.25 14.32
CA ARG A 78 16.09 3.12 14.51
C ARG A 78 15.89 4.51 13.90
N HIS A 79 15.25 4.62 12.75
CA HIS A 79 14.97 5.91 12.12
C HIS A 79 14.06 6.77 12.99
N THR A 80 13.09 6.18 13.67
CA THR A 80 12.16 6.97 14.50
C THR A 80 12.68 7.32 15.87
N GLU A 81 13.47 6.45 16.50
CA GLU A 81 14.22 6.81 17.70
C GLU A 81 15.14 8.01 17.43
N ASN A 82 15.90 7.95 16.33
CA ASN A 82 16.81 9.03 15.95
C ASN A 82 16.05 10.32 15.60
N ALA A 83 14.96 10.22 14.83
CA ALA A 83 14.14 11.37 14.48
C ALA A 83 13.48 12.01 15.70
N MET A 84 13.00 11.22 16.66
CA MET A 84 12.43 11.71 17.92
C MET A 84 13.49 12.46 18.74
N ALA A 85 14.69 11.91 18.87
CA ALA A 85 15.79 12.56 19.60
C ALA A 85 16.19 13.89 18.97
N LEU A 86 16.31 13.92 17.63
CA LEU A 86 16.62 15.14 16.87
C LEU A 86 15.48 16.17 16.96
N ALA A 87 14.23 15.74 16.85
CA ALA A 87 13.08 16.64 16.92
C ALA A 87 12.98 17.33 18.29
N THR A 88 13.18 16.58 19.39
CA THR A 88 13.22 17.15 20.74
C THR A 88 14.36 18.14 20.89
N TRP A 89 15.57 17.79 20.44
CA TRP A 89 16.74 18.68 20.50
C TRP A 89 16.55 19.97 19.68
N LEU A 90 16.00 19.85 18.46
CA LEU A 90 15.73 21.00 17.60
C LEU A 90 14.64 21.91 18.15
N ASN A 91 13.65 21.35 18.85
CA ASN A 91 12.54 22.12 19.43
C ASN A 91 13.00 23.05 20.57
N GLU A 92 14.09 22.68 21.26
CA GLU A 92 14.70 23.51 22.32
C GLU A 92 15.75 24.48 21.78
N HIS A 93 16.12 24.36 20.50
CA HIS A 93 17.27 25.07 19.95
C HIS A 93 16.91 26.52 19.55
N PRO A 94 17.61 27.55 20.08
CA PRO A 94 17.23 28.96 19.91
C PRO A 94 17.34 29.50 18.47
N LYS A 95 18.01 28.76 17.57
CA LYS A 95 18.12 29.11 16.15
C LYS A 95 17.03 28.48 15.26
N VAL A 96 16.15 27.66 15.82
CA VAL A 96 15.11 26.94 15.08
C VAL A 96 13.78 27.62 15.36
N ALA A 97 13.07 28.03 14.30
CA ALA A 97 11.80 28.74 14.45
C ALA A 97 10.62 27.80 14.75
N HIS A 98 10.60 26.62 14.15
CA HIS A 98 9.55 25.62 14.34
C HIS A 98 10.03 24.22 13.93
N VAL A 99 9.55 23.19 14.63
CA VAL A 99 9.75 21.77 14.30
C VAL A 99 8.38 21.13 14.16
N SER A 100 8.07 20.58 12.99
CA SER A 100 6.90 19.73 12.80
C SER A 100 7.33 18.28 12.78
N TYR A 101 6.90 17.55 13.81
CA TYR A 101 7.14 16.12 13.94
C TYR A 101 5.92 15.50 14.61
N PRO A 102 5.24 14.53 13.98
CA PRO A 102 4.01 13.95 14.51
C PRO A 102 4.21 13.24 15.86
N GLY A 103 5.43 12.84 16.21
CA GLY A 103 5.74 12.25 17.52
C GLY A 103 5.88 13.26 18.66
N LEU A 104 6.01 14.57 18.37
CA LEU A 104 6.27 15.59 19.38
C LEU A 104 4.95 16.04 20.07
N PRO A 105 4.93 16.19 21.41
CA PRO A 105 3.78 16.75 22.11
C PRO A 105 3.67 18.25 21.77
N GLY A 106 2.65 18.61 20.99
CA GLY A 106 2.43 19.98 20.51
C GLY A 106 2.21 20.08 19.00
N ASP A 107 2.55 19.03 18.24
CA ASP A 107 2.21 18.96 16.82
C ASP A 107 0.70 18.70 16.64
N PRO A 108 0.00 19.41 15.73
CA PRO A 108 -1.43 19.21 15.46
C PRO A 108 -1.79 17.76 15.11
N TYR A 109 -0.85 17.02 14.53
CA TYR A 109 -1.07 15.65 14.07
C TYR A 109 -0.68 14.60 15.11
N ASN A 110 -0.24 14.98 16.31
CA ASN A 110 0.18 14.02 17.34
C ASN A 110 -0.94 13.04 17.73
N ALA A 111 -2.17 13.52 17.86
CA ALA A 111 -3.32 12.66 18.17
C ALA A 111 -3.62 11.66 17.05
N ALA A 112 -3.52 12.09 15.78
CA ALA A 112 -3.73 11.20 14.63
C ALA A 112 -2.59 10.19 14.50
N ALA A 113 -1.34 10.64 14.70
CA ALA A 113 -0.16 9.79 14.69
C ALA A 113 -0.26 8.69 15.74
N ARG A 114 -0.67 9.00 16.97
CA ARG A 114 -0.87 7.99 18.03
C ARG A 114 -1.97 6.99 17.73
N LYS A 115 -2.96 7.35 16.91
CA LYS A 115 -4.06 6.46 16.52
C LYS A 115 -3.67 5.53 15.37
N TYR A 116 -2.98 6.05 14.36
CA TYR A 116 -2.71 5.33 13.11
C TYR A 116 -1.30 4.73 13.02
N LEU A 117 -0.33 5.27 13.77
CA LEU A 117 1.07 4.83 13.76
C LEU A 117 1.40 4.05 15.03
N THR A 118 0.87 2.82 15.12
CA THR A 118 1.13 1.87 16.20
C THR A 118 2.53 1.25 16.06
N GLY A 119 3.53 1.82 16.74
CA GLY A 119 4.93 1.34 16.72
C GLY A 119 5.99 2.44 16.60
N GLY A 120 5.58 3.70 16.71
CA GLY A 120 6.42 4.86 16.44
C GLY A 120 6.02 5.51 15.11
N ALA A 121 6.51 6.72 14.83
CA ALA A 121 6.09 7.54 13.68
C ALA A 121 6.34 6.94 12.28
N TRP A 122 6.77 5.68 12.20
CA TRP A 122 7.08 4.93 10.97
C TRP A 122 6.17 3.70 10.75
N ALA A 123 5.47 3.23 11.79
CA ALA A 123 4.77 1.95 11.73
C ALA A 123 3.24 2.16 11.78
N ALA A 124 2.63 2.26 10.61
CA ALA A 124 1.26 1.76 10.41
C ALA A 124 1.40 0.36 9.81
N CYS A 125 1.34 -0.68 10.64
CA CYS A 125 1.04 -2.04 10.23
C CYS A 125 0.21 -2.68 11.32
#